data_AF-A0A2Z4K079-F1
#
_entry.id   AF-A0A2Z4K079-F1
#
_cell.length_a   1.000
_cell.length_b   1.000
_cell.length_c   1.000
_cell.angle_alpha   90.00
_cell.angle_beta   90.00
_cell.angle_gamma   90.00
#
_symmetry.space_group_name_H-M   'P 1'
#
loop_
_entity.id
_entity.type
_entity.pdbx_description
1 polymer ?
#
loop_
_entity_poly.entity_id
_entity_poly.type
_entity_poly.pdbx_seq_one_letter_code
_entity_poly.pdbx_strand_id
1 'polypeptide(L)' 'MGQPGEVAALAAFLASDESSYMNGQIIAVDGGYSA' A
#
# COMPACT_ATOMS: atom_id res chain seq x y z
N MET A 1 -4.94 10.52 12.12
CA MET A 1 -5.67 10.72 10.85
C MET A 1 -4.71 10.39 9.72
N GLY A 2 -5.08 9.49 8.81
CA GLY A 2 -4.26 9.19 7.63
C GLY A 2 -4.26 10.33 6.62
N GLN A 3 -3.19 10.43 5.83
CA GLN A 3 -3.03 11.42 4.77
C GLN A 3 -3.12 10.75 3.39
N PRO A 4 -3.68 11.42 2.36
CA PRO A 4 -3.77 10.87 1.02
C PRO A 4 -2.42 10.38 0.45
N GLY A 5 -1.34 11.07 0.81
CA GLY A 5 0.02 10.72 0.37
C GLY A 5 0.50 9.35 0.86
N GLU A 6 0.00 8.87 2.00
CA GLU A 6 0.40 7.57 2.56
C GLU A 6 -0.15 6.42 1.70
N VAL A 7 -1.39 6.54 1.21
CA VAL A 7 -1.98 5.57 0.27
C VAL A 7 -1.37 5.70 -1.12
N ALA A 8 -1.15 6.94 -1.59
CA ALA A 8 -0.59 7.19 -2.91
C ALA A 8 0.84 6.62 -3.06
N ALA A 9 1.66 6.72 -2.02
CA ALA A 9 3.01 6.16 -2.02
C ALA A 9 3.01 4.63 -2.16
N LEU A 10 2.14 3.93 -1.41
CA LEU A 10 2.02 2.47 -1.55
C LEU A 10 1.49 2.09 -2.95
N ALA A 11 0.47 2.80 -3.45
CA ALA A 11 -0.06 2.54 -4.78
C ALA A 11 1.00 2.75 -5.88
N ALA A 12 1.81 3.80 -5.78
CA ALA A 12 2.90 4.06 -6.71
C ALA A 12 3.96 2.96 -6.68
N PHE A 13 4.33 2.47 -5.50
CA PHE A 13 5.24 1.32 -5.36
C PHE A 13 4.66 0.04 -5.95
N LEU A 14 3.37 -0.26 -5.70
CA LEU A 14 2.72 -1.46 -6.24
C LEU A 14 2.52 -1.43 -7.76
N ALA A 15 2.56 -0.24 -8.35
CA ALA A 15 2.47 -0.03 -9.80
C ALA A 15 3.83 -0.03 -10.49
N SER A 16 4.94 -0.12 -9.75
CA SER A 16 6.29 -0.04 -10.29
C SER A 16 6.93 -1.42 -10.46
N ASP A 17 8.05 -1.49 -11.20
CA ASP A 17 8.73 -2.75 -11.49
C ASP A 17 9.35 -3.39 -10.23
N GLU A 18 9.63 -2.56 -9.22
CA GLU A 18 10.16 -2.97 -7.92
C GLU A 18 9.24 -3.93 -7.17
N SER A 19 7.92 -3.89 -7.42
CA SER A 19 6.95 -4.81 -6.82
C SER A 19 6.59 -6.00 -7.72
N SER A 20 7.39 -6.32 -8.74
CA SER A 20 7.09 -7.37 -9.74
C SER A 20 6.76 -8.76 -9.18
N TYR A 21 7.15 -9.06 -7.94
CA TYR A 21 6.83 -10.32 -7.26
C TYR A 21 5.69 -10.23 -6.22
N MET A 22 5.13 -9.05 -5.98
CA MET A 22 4.04 -8.86 -5.02
C MET A 22 2.69 -8.99 -5.73
N ASN A 23 2.03 -10.14 -5.59
CA ASN A 23 0.70 -10.38 -6.14
C ASN A 23 -0.18 -11.18 -5.17
N GLY A 24 -1.49 -11.13 -5.38
CA GLY A 24 -2.47 -11.92 -4.63
C GLY A 24 -2.67 -11.54 -3.16
N GLN A 25 -2.11 -10.41 -2.71
CA GLN A 25 -2.21 -9.94 -1.33
C GLN A 25 -3.09 -8.70 -1.20
N ILE A 26 -3.75 -8.56 -0.05
CA ILE A 26 -4.41 -7.34 0.38
C ILE A 26 -3.47 -6.64 1.38
N ILE A 27 -3.09 -5.40 1.09
CA ILE A 27 -2.18 -4.62 1.94
C ILE A 27 -2.99 -3.50 2.61
N ALA A 28 -3.06 -3.52 3.95
CA ALA A 28 -3.77 -2.51 4.72
C ALA A 28 -2.91 -1.27 4.97
N VAL A 29 -3.51 -0.07 4.81
CA VAL A 29 -2.93 1.23 5.16
C VAL A 29 -3.93 1.95 6.07
N ASP A 30 -4.07 1.46 7.30
CA ASP A 30 -5.16 1.85 8.20
C ASP A 30 -4.67 2.26 9.60
N GLY A 31 -3.36 2.37 9.80
CA GLY A 31 -2.78 2.71 11.11
C GLY A 31 -2.97 1.62 12.17
N GLY A 32 -3.22 0.38 11.77
CA GLY A 32 -3.46 -0.74 12.70
C GLY A 32 -4.91 -0.84 13.16
N TYR A 33 -5.84 -0.19 12.46
CA TYR A 33 -7.27 -0.23 12.81
C TYR A 33 -7.88 -1.64 12.69
N SER A 34 -7.44 -2.44 11.72
CA SER A 34 -7.95 -3.79 11.47
C SER A 34 -7.23 -4.91 12.25
N ALA A 35 -6.38 -4.55 13.21
CA ALA A 35 -5.62 -5.51 14.02
C ALA A 35 -6.48 -6.27 15.04
#